data_AF-A0A388NX66-F1
#
_entry.id   AF-A0A388NX66-F1
#
_cell.length_a   1.000
_cell.length_b   1.000
_cell.length_c   1.000
_cell.angle_alpha   90.00
_cell.angle_beta   90.00
_cell.angle_gamma   90.00
#
_symmetry.space_group_name_H-M   'P 1'
#
loop_
_entity.id
_entity.type
_entity.pdbx_description
1 polymer ?
#
loop_
_entity_poly.entity_id
_entity_poly.type
_entity_poly.pdbx_seq_one_letter_code
_entity_poly.pdbx_strand_id
1 'polypeptide(L)'
;MICVAVAPLLSSCATTINQSAVTTVASSSESVTQATIDSQLTTDELLDELLIAVDDLSKSMQKAERRQVTQQLARVVLLSDAIRPEILAASDQLAADFDRVINFAKTAVERNRPADADKALRFLPLVIEAFAKI
;
A
#
# COMPACT_ATOMS: atom_id res chain seq x y z
N MET A 1 35.12 -52.13 3.31
CA MET A 1 35.70 -51.08 4.19
C MET A 1 34.76 -49.89 4.15
N ILE A 2 33.93 -49.76 5.18
CA ILE A 2 32.93 -48.69 5.35
C ILE A 2 33.54 -47.67 6.32
N CYS A 3 33.63 -46.41 5.91
CA CYS A 3 33.85 -45.27 6.80
C CYS A 3 33.07 -44.07 6.27
N VAL A 4 31.78 -43.99 6.61
CA VAL A 4 31.00 -42.76 6.56
C VAL A 4 31.08 -42.15 7.96
N ALA A 5 31.69 -40.97 8.07
CA ALA A 5 31.76 -40.21 9.32
C ALA A 5 31.31 -38.78 9.04
N VAL A 6 30.07 -38.48 9.39
CA VAL A 6 29.54 -37.11 9.51
C VAL A 6 28.73 -37.05 10.79
N ALA A 7 29.18 -36.22 11.74
CA ALA A 7 28.33 -35.57 12.75
C ALA A 7 29.14 -34.48 13.49
N PRO A 8 28.83 -33.19 13.32
CA PRO A 8 29.22 -32.17 14.28
C PRO A 8 28.18 -32.06 15.41
N LEU A 9 28.71 -31.92 16.63
CA LEU A 9 28.02 -31.60 17.88
C LEU A 9 27.55 -30.14 17.86
N LEU A 10 26.32 -29.86 18.31
CA LEU A 10 25.95 -28.52 18.76
C LEU A 10 25.15 -28.58 20.07
N SER A 11 25.77 -27.98 21.08
CA SER A 11 25.31 -27.74 22.44
C SER A 11 24.12 -26.77 22.46
N SER A 12 23.02 -27.15 23.11
CA SER A 12 21.91 -26.23 23.39
C SER A 12 22.13 -25.54 24.73
N CYS A 13 22.70 -24.34 24.73
CA CYS A 13 22.73 -23.47 25.89
C CYS A 13 21.37 -22.76 26.02
N ALA A 14 20.56 -23.19 26.98
CA ALA A 14 19.41 -22.42 27.43
C ALA A 14 19.89 -21.09 28.03
N THR A 15 19.46 -19.97 27.45
CA THR A 15 19.69 -18.63 28.02
C THR A 15 18.34 -17.96 28.25
N THR A 16 17.99 -17.81 29.51
CA THR A 16 16.90 -16.94 29.97
C THR A 16 17.35 -15.50 29.85
N ILE A 17 16.68 -14.70 29.04
CA ILE A 17 16.80 -13.24 29.06
C ILE A 17 15.44 -12.69 29.49
N ASN A 18 15.35 -12.25 30.75
CA ASN A 18 14.31 -11.35 31.20
C ASN A 18 15.00 -10.07 31.67
N GLN A 19 15.01 -9.07 30.79
CA GLN A 19 15.20 -7.70 31.22
C GLN A 19 14.52 -6.78 30.22
N SER A 20 13.41 -6.22 30.66
CA SER A 20 12.73 -5.11 30.02
C SER A 20 13.68 -3.93 29.93
N ALA A 21 14.26 -3.70 28.76
CA ALA A 21 14.74 -2.39 28.37
C ALA A 21 13.59 -1.68 27.66
N VAL A 22 12.88 -0.81 28.38
CA VAL A 22 12.02 0.20 27.76
C VAL A 22 12.93 1.08 26.93
N THR A 23 13.02 0.76 25.64
CA THR A 23 13.62 1.64 24.66
C THR A 23 12.60 2.73 24.40
N THR A 24 12.87 3.91 24.92
CA THR A 24 12.17 5.14 24.56
C THR A 24 12.42 5.36 23.07
N VAL A 25 11.55 4.80 22.23
CA VAL A 25 11.40 5.26 20.86
C VAL A 25 10.95 6.70 20.98
N ALA A 26 11.87 7.61 20.66
CA ALA A 26 11.50 8.98 20.35
C ALA A 26 10.41 8.87 19.28
N SER A 27 9.16 9.08 19.70
CA SER A 27 8.08 9.39 18.78
C SER A 27 8.54 10.62 18.03
N SER A 28 9.10 10.39 16.84
CA SER A 28 9.00 11.37 15.78
C SER A 28 7.50 11.50 15.57
N SER A 29 6.89 12.47 16.24
CA SER A 29 5.59 13.00 15.88
C SER A 29 5.75 13.60 14.48
N GLU A 30 5.89 12.76 13.47
CA GLU A 30 5.44 13.12 12.14
C GLU A 30 3.94 13.32 12.30
N SER A 31 3.56 14.59 12.37
CA SER A 31 2.20 15.02 12.16
C SER A 31 1.77 14.53 10.78
N VAL A 32 1.30 13.29 10.72
CA VAL A 32 0.62 12.75 9.56
C VAL A 32 -0.60 13.63 9.42
N THR A 33 -0.55 14.53 8.45
CA THR A 33 -1.71 15.31 8.08
C THR A 33 -2.72 14.27 7.60
N GLN A 34 -3.67 13.93 8.47
CA GLN A 34 -4.66 12.91 8.19
C GLN A 34 -5.43 13.39 6.97
N ALA A 35 -5.36 12.63 5.89
CA ALA A 35 -6.23 12.88 4.74
C ALA A 35 -7.66 12.65 5.23
N THR A 36 -8.56 13.60 4.96
CA THR A 36 -9.97 13.52 5.34
C THR A 36 -10.77 13.36 4.06
N ILE A 37 -11.70 12.39 4.03
CA ILE A 37 -12.69 12.27 2.96
C ILE A 37 -13.85 13.20 3.30
N ASP A 38 -14.29 13.97 2.32
CA ASP A 38 -15.56 14.67 2.42
C ASP A 38 -16.69 13.67 2.17
N SER A 39 -17.48 13.41 3.21
CA SER A 39 -18.55 12.41 3.21
C SER A 39 -19.76 12.79 2.35
N GLN A 40 -19.72 13.93 1.66
CA GLN A 40 -20.73 14.34 0.70
C GLN A 40 -20.45 13.87 -0.74
N LEU A 41 -19.23 13.40 -1.03
CA LEU A 41 -18.90 12.93 -2.38
C LEU A 41 -19.64 11.63 -2.71
N THR A 42 -20.09 11.56 -3.95
CA THR A 42 -20.56 10.35 -4.59
C THR A 42 -19.40 9.42 -4.93
N THR A 43 -19.70 8.15 -5.19
CA THR A 43 -18.72 7.12 -5.57
C THR A 43 -17.93 7.49 -6.81
N ASP A 44 -18.59 8.07 -7.82
CA ASP A 44 -17.96 8.51 -9.05
C ASP A 44 -16.96 9.64 -8.77
N GLU A 45 -17.33 10.62 -7.95
CA GLU A 45 -16.41 11.70 -7.53
C GLU A 45 -15.24 11.16 -6.71
N LEU A 46 -15.47 10.16 -5.85
CA LEU A 46 -14.39 9.50 -5.10
C LEU A 46 -13.44 8.72 -6.03
N LEU A 47 -13.95 8.07 -7.07
CA LEU A 47 -13.14 7.37 -8.08
C LEU A 47 -12.32 8.34 -8.93
N ASP A 48 -12.88 9.49 -9.30
CA ASP A 48 -12.16 10.57 -9.98
C ASP A 48 -11.04 11.13 -9.09
N GLU A 49 -11.32 11.37 -7.81
CA GLU A 49 -10.31 11.82 -6.85
C GLU A 49 -9.22 10.79 -6.62
N LEU A 50 -9.55 9.50 -6.64
CA LEU A 50 -8.59 8.42 -6.56
C LEU A 50 -7.68 8.40 -7.79
N LEU A 51 -8.23 8.62 -8.99
CA LEU A 51 -7.45 8.71 -10.22
C LEU A 51 -6.46 9.87 -10.17
N ILE A 52 -6.91 11.05 -9.72
CA ILE A 52 -6.04 12.22 -9.52
C ILE A 52 -4.94 11.90 -8.51
N ALA A 53 -5.27 11.26 -7.37
CA ALA A 53 -4.28 10.90 -6.35
C ALA A 53 -3.21 9.92 -6.87
N VAL A 54 -3.58 8.95 -7.71
CA VAL A 54 -2.64 8.01 -8.32
C VAL A 54 -1.75 8.68 -9.37
N ASP A 55 -2.29 9.62 -10.16
CA ASP A 55 -1.52 10.43 -11.10
C ASP A 55 -0.50 11.32 -10.38
N ASP A 56 -0.93 12.02 -9.33
CA ASP A 56 -0.03 12.83 -8.50
C ASP A 56 1.04 11.98 -7.80
N LEU A 57 0.68 10.79 -7.31
CA LEU A 57 1.63 9.84 -6.75
C LEU A 57 2.72 9.46 -7.77
N SER A 58 2.31 9.09 -9.00
CA SER A 58 3.25 8.79 -10.09
C SER A 58 4.19 9.97 -10.33
N LYS A 59 3.65 11.19 -10.49
CA LYS A 59 4.44 12.40 -10.75
C LYS A 59 5.42 12.72 -9.62
N SER A 60 4.97 12.68 -8.36
CA SER A 60 5.82 12.94 -7.20
C SER A 60 6.93 11.88 -7.07
N MET A 61 6.65 10.62 -7.41
CA MET A 61 7.66 9.56 -7.44
C MET A 61 8.71 9.78 -8.52
N GLN A 62 8.30 10.20 -9.73
CA GLN A 62 9.23 10.54 -10.82
C GLN A 62 10.14 11.72 -10.47
N LYS A 63 9.62 12.69 -9.71
CA LYS A 63 10.37 13.86 -9.22
C LYS A 63 11.17 13.61 -7.93
N ALA A 64 11.08 12.40 -7.35
CA ALA A 64 11.69 12.03 -6.07
C ALA A 64 11.27 12.91 -4.88
N GLU A 65 10.05 13.46 -4.90
CA GLU A 65 9.51 14.35 -3.87
C GLU A 65 8.95 13.56 -2.68
N ARG A 66 9.83 13.03 -1.82
CA ARG A 66 9.48 12.09 -0.73
C ARG A 66 8.26 12.47 0.10
N ARG A 67 8.16 13.74 0.53
CA ARG A 67 7.02 14.21 1.33
C ARG A 67 5.70 14.11 0.57
N GLN A 68 5.71 14.50 -0.71
CA GLN A 68 4.54 14.41 -1.56
C GLN A 68 4.18 12.96 -1.85
N VAL A 69 5.17 12.08 -2.10
CA VAL A 69 4.94 10.64 -2.27
C VAL A 69 4.19 10.04 -1.09
N THR A 70 4.62 10.32 0.14
CA THR A 70 3.94 9.82 1.35
C THR A 70 2.51 10.38 1.47
N GLN A 71 2.33 11.67 1.20
CA GLN A 71 1.02 12.33 1.25
C GLN A 71 0.05 11.73 0.21
N GLN A 72 0.50 11.55 -1.03
CA GLN A 72 -0.33 11.02 -2.10
C GLN A 72 -0.66 9.55 -1.89
N LEU A 73 0.29 8.74 -1.38
CA LEU A 73 -0.03 7.36 -1.00
C LEU A 73 -1.09 7.29 0.10
N ALA A 74 -1.00 8.14 1.13
CA ALA A 74 -2.01 8.19 2.17
C ALA A 74 -3.40 8.54 1.60
N ARG A 75 -3.44 9.48 0.64
CA ARG A 75 -4.67 9.84 -0.08
C ARG A 75 -5.23 8.67 -0.90
N VAL A 76 -4.39 7.96 -1.65
CA VAL A 76 -4.78 6.77 -2.43
C VAL A 76 -5.37 5.70 -1.52
N VAL A 77 -4.72 5.39 -0.39
CA VAL A 77 -5.19 4.38 0.56
C VAL A 77 -6.55 4.77 1.13
N LEU A 78 -6.66 5.99 1.62
CA LEU A 78 -7.89 6.53 2.20
C LEU A 78 -9.07 6.45 1.23
N LEU A 79 -8.91 6.97 0.01
CA LEU A 79 -9.95 6.92 -1.02
C LEU A 79 -10.28 5.48 -1.40
N SER A 80 -9.27 4.61 -1.54
CA SER A 80 -9.50 3.21 -1.86
C SER A 80 -10.29 2.47 -0.79
N ASP A 81 -10.04 2.74 0.48
CA ASP A 81 -10.74 2.10 1.59
C ASP A 81 -12.22 2.52 1.65
N ALA A 82 -12.54 3.75 1.24
CA ALA A 82 -13.91 4.25 1.19
C ALA A 82 -14.71 3.68 0.02
N ILE A 83 -14.09 3.51 -1.16
CA ILE A 83 -14.75 3.06 -2.38
C ILE A 83 -14.88 1.53 -2.42
N ARG A 84 -13.93 0.81 -1.84
CA ARG A 84 -13.83 -0.65 -1.92
C ARG A 84 -15.12 -1.40 -1.53
N PRO A 85 -15.87 -1.02 -0.47
CA PRO A 85 -17.13 -1.70 -0.12
C PRO A 85 -18.16 -1.68 -1.24
N GLU A 86 -18.24 -0.60 -2.02
CA GLU A 86 -19.20 -0.46 -3.11
C GLU A 86 -18.80 -1.29 -4.33
N ILE A 87 -17.51 -1.30 -4.67
CA ILE A 87 -16.98 -2.17 -5.72
C ILE A 87 -17.20 -3.65 -5.36
N LEU A 88 -16.98 -4.02 -4.10
CA LEU A 88 -17.20 -5.38 -3.61
C LEU A 88 -18.68 -5.78 -3.66
N ALA A 89 -19.59 -4.86 -3.34
CA ALA A 89 -21.03 -5.11 -3.45
C ALA A 89 -21.47 -5.35 -4.91
N ALA A 90 -20.77 -4.75 -5.88
CA ALA A 90 -21.05 -4.92 -7.29
C ALA A 90 -20.45 -6.22 -7.87
N SER A 91 -19.19 -6.55 -7.56
CA SER A 91 -18.53 -7.76 -8.06
C SER A 91 -17.25 -8.12 -7.31
N ASP A 92 -17.16 -9.36 -6.82
CA ASP A 92 -15.94 -9.91 -6.20
C ASP A 92 -14.72 -9.85 -7.14
N GLN A 93 -14.93 -10.15 -8.43
CA GLN A 93 -13.86 -10.12 -9.43
C GLN A 93 -13.37 -8.69 -9.64
N LEU A 94 -14.30 -7.73 -9.73
CA LEU A 94 -13.94 -6.31 -9.89
C LEU A 94 -13.22 -5.77 -8.66
N ALA A 95 -13.64 -6.16 -7.45
CA ALA A 95 -12.95 -5.79 -6.21
C ALA A 95 -11.52 -6.35 -6.17
N ALA A 96 -11.30 -7.58 -6.65
CA ALA A 96 -9.96 -8.15 -6.75
C ALA A 96 -9.06 -7.40 -7.76
N ASP A 97 -9.63 -6.97 -8.89
CA ASP A 97 -8.91 -6.17 -9.88
C ASP A 97 -8.59 -4.76 -9.34
N PHE A 98 -9.53 -4.14 -8.62
CA PHE A 98 -9.31 -2.89 -7.90
C PHE A 98 -8.18 -3.01 -6.87
N ASP A 99 -8.24 -4.03 -5.99
CA ASP A 99 -7.21 -4.28 -4.97
C ASP A 99 -5.83 -4.47 -5.59
N ARG A 100 -5.75 -5.15 -6.75
CA ARG A 100 -4.50 -5.32 -7.49
C ARG A 100 -3.94 -3.99 -8.00
N VAL A 101 -4.78 -3.08 -8.48
CA VAL A 101 -4.37 -1.74 -8.92
C VAL A 101 -3.84 -0.92 -7.75
N ILE A 102 -4.56 -0.92 -6.62
CA ILE A 102 -4.12 -0.24 -5.39
C ILE A 102 -2.79 -0.82 -4.87
N ASN A 103 -2.60 -2.13 -5.00
CA ASN A 103 -1.35 -2.77 -4.63
C ASN A 103 -0.16 -2.33 -5.51
N PHE A 104 -0.37 -1.99 -6.78
CA PHE A 104 0.68 -1.36 -7.59
C PHE A 104 1.10 -0.01 -7.02
N ALA A 105 0.15 0.84 -6.59
CA ALA A 105 0.47 2.12 -5.96
C ALA A 105 1.22 1.95 -4.62
N LYS A 106 0.80 1.02 -3.77
CA LYS A 106 1.47 0.70 -2.49
C LYS A 106 2.90 0.21 -2.73
N THR A 107 3.07 -0.81 -3.58
CA THR A 107 4.38 -1.40 -3.85
C THR A 107 5.33 -0.46 -4.59
N ALA A 108 4.82 0.50 -5.36
CA ALA A 108 5.61 1.56 -5.96
C ALA A 108 6.41 2.32 -4.88
N VAL A 109 5.72 2.75 -3.82
CA VAL A 109 6.35 3.51 -2.73
C VAL A 109 7.24 2.63 -1.87
N GLU A 110 6.74 1.47 -1.43
CA GLU A 110 7.47 0.52 -0.59
C GLU A 110 8.81 0.10 -1.21
N ARG A 111 8.82 -0.12 -2.53
CA ARG A 111 10.01 -0.58 -3.27
C ARG A 111 10.74 0.54 -3.98
N ASN A 112 10.27 1.78 -3.87
CA ASN A 112 10.80 2.93 -4.62
C ASN A 112 10.87 2.68 -6.14
N ARG A 113 9.77 2.16 -6.72
CA ARG A 113 9.62 1.80 -8.14
C ARG A 113 8.53 2.64 -8.82
N PRO A 114 8.84 3.83 -9.37
CA PRO A 114 7.84 4.72 -10.00
C PRO A 114 7.01 4.04 -11.10
N ALA A 115 7.59 3.08 -11.82
CA ALA A 115 6.89 2.33 -12.87
C ALA A 115 5.67 1.52 -12.36
N ASP A 116 5.65 1.12 -11.08
CA ASP A 116 4.47 0.47 -10.51
C ASP A 116 3.33 1.50 -10.29
N ALA A 117 3.64 2.74 -9.93
CA ALA A 117 2.63 3.81 -9.85
C ALA A 117 2.07 4.17 -11.23
N ASP A 118 2.92 4.24 -12.26
CA ASP A 118 2.48 4.42 -13.66
C ASP A 118 1.55 3.29 -14.11
N LYS A 119 1.85 2.06 -13.67
CA LYS A 119 1.03 0.89 -13.93
C LYS A 119 -0.33 1.01 -13.25
N ALA A 120 -0.38 1.48 -12.01
CA ALA A 120 -1.63 1.77 -11.32
C ALA A 120 -2.46 2.82 -12.10
N LEU A 121 -1.83 3.92 -12.51
CA LEU A 121 -2.47 5.00 -13.28
C LEU A 121 -3.07 4.48 -14.60
N ARG A 122 -2.39 3.54 -15.27
CA ARG A 122 -2.87 2.98 -16.53
C ARG A 122 -4.04 2.00 -16.35
N PHE A 123 -4.11 1.27 -15.24
CA PHE A 123 -5.13 0.24 -15.03
C PHE A 123 -6.36 0.74 -14.27
N LEU A 124 -6.21 1.74 -13.41
CA LEU A 124 -7.34 2.29 -12.65
C LEU A 124 -8.52 2.74 -13.53
N PRO A 125 -8.32 3.46 -14.67
CA PRO A 125 -9.42 3.82 -15.56
C PRO A 125 -10.19 2.62 -16.12
N LEU A 126 -9.53 1.48 -16.33
CA LEU A 126 -10.19 0.27 -16.82
C LEU A 126 -11.12 -0.33 -15.76
N VAL A 127 -10.72 -0.26 -14.49
CA VAL A 127 -11.54 -0.69 -13.35
C VAL A 127 -12.74 0.25 -13.18
N ILE A 128 -12.52 1.56 -13.29
CA ILE A 128 -13.59 2.58 -13.26
C ILE A 128 -14.59 2.34 -14.39
N GLU A 129 -14.11 2.17 -15.62
CA GLU A 129 -14.98 1.91 -16.77
C GLU A 129 -15.77 0.60 -16.63
N ALA A 130 -15.17 -0.43 -16.04
CA ALA A 130 -15.86 -1.69 -15.76
C ALA A 130 -16.95 -1.52 -14.68
N PHE A 131 -16.67 -0.75 -13.63
CA PHE A 131 -17.63 -0.46 -12.56
C PHE A 131 -18.86 0.30 -13.09
N ALA A 132 -18.65 1.31 -13.93
CA ALA A 132 -19.72 2.13 -14.51
C ALA A 132 -20.67 1.38 -15.46
N LYS A 133 -20.36 0.13 -15.80
CA LYS A 133 -21.17 -0.73 -16.70
C LYS A 133 -22.00 -1.79 -15.95
N ILE A 134 -21.82 -1.91 -14.64
CA ILE A 134 -22.59 -2.81 -13.78
C ILE A 134 -23.91 -2.14 -13.42
#